data_AF-A0A2M8E2F1-F1
#
_entry.id   AF-A0A2M8E2F1-F1
#
_cell.length_a   1.000
_cell.length_b   1.000
_cell.length_c   1.000
_cell.angle_alpha   90.00
_cell.angle_beta   90.00
_cell.angle_gamma   90.00
#
_symmetry.space_group_name_H-M   'P 1'
#
loop_
_entity.id
_entity.type
_entity.pdbx_description
1 polymer ?
#
loop_
_entity_poly.entity_id
_entity_poly.type
_entity_poly.pdbx_seq_one_letter_code
_entity_poly.pdbx_strand_id
1 'polypeptide(L)' 'MKWTICIKNTGFEASLETRKLYTVEDDLKAQAHGMIRVVDESGEGYLYPAQMFGPIALQNTLESQLLAA' A
#
# COMPACT_ATOMS: atom_id res chain seq x y z
N MET A 1 -9.68 3.85 -5.88
CA MET A 1 -8.74 2.88 -5.27
C MET A 1 -8.35 3.39 -3.90
N LYS A 2 -7.79 2.55 -3.02
CA LYS A 2 -7.17 3.02 -1.77
C LYS A 2 -5.67 3.08 -1.97
N TRP A 3 -5.04 4.16 -1.52
CA TRP A 3 -3.62 4.40 -1.68
C TRP A 3 -2.96 4.59 -0.32
N THR A 4 -1.71 4.16 -0.24
CA THR A 4 -0.90 4.29 0.96
C THR A 4 0.56 4.53 0.64
N ILE A 5 1.27 5.19 1.54
CA ILE A 5 2.73 5.36 1.45
C ILE A 5 3.39 4.48 2.51
N CYS A 6 4.45 3.77 2.13
CA CYS A 6 5.29 3.09 3.11
C CYS A 6 6.09 4.13 3.90
N ILE A 7 5.82 4.29 5.20
CA ILE A 7 6.49 5.28 6.07
C ILE A 7 7.69 4.67 6.81
N LYS A 8 7.73 3.34 6.94
CA LYS A 8 8.84 2.56 7.50
C LYS A 8 8.78 1.13 6.96
N ASN A 9 9.93 0.49 6.77
CA ASN A 9 10.04 -0.87 6.24
C ASN A 9 10.97 -1.76 7.07
N THR A 10 11.20 -1.44 8.34
CA THR A 10 12.13 -2.20 9.20
C THR A 10 11.75 -3.68 9.26
N GLY A 11 12.66 -4.56 8.87
CA GLY A 11 12.43 -6.01 8.77
C GLY A 11 11.80 -6.48 7.45
N PHE A 12 11.55 -5.56 6.51
CA PHE A 12 10.95 -5.80 5.19
C PHE A 12 11.67 -5.00 4.09
N GLU A 13 12.95 -4.67 4.28
CA GLU A 13 13.72 -3.79 3.40
C GLU A 13 13.90 -4.35 1.98
N ALA A 14 13.82 -5.67 1.83
CA ALA A 14 13.87 -6.34 0.52
C ALA A 14 12.54 -6.29 -0.25
N SER A 15 11.42 -6.03 0.44
CA SER A 15 10.07 -6.11 -0.13
C SER A 15 9.36 -4.76 -0.18
N LEU A 16 9.74 -3.82 0.68
CA LEU A 16 9.12 -2.51 0.82
C LEU A 16 10.15 -1.39 0.64
N GLU A 17 9.76 -0.36 -0.09
CA GLU A 17 10.53 0.85 -0.29
C GLU A 17 9.89 2.01 0.48
N THR A 18 10.64 2.63 1.40
CA THR A 18 10.13 3.80 2.13
C THR A 18 9.82 4.95 1.16
N ARG A 19 8.75 5.70 1.45
CA ARG A 19 8.25 6.83 0.64
C ARG A 19 7.67 6.43 -0.72
N LYS A 20 7.60 5.13 -1.03
CA LYS A 20 6.91 4.60 -2.21
C LYS A 20 5.40 4.50 -1.96
N LEU A 21 4.65 4.73 -3.03
CA LEU A 21 3.20 4.62 -3.07
C LEU A 21 2.81 3.18 -3.43
N TYR A 22 1.82 2.66 -2.72
CA TYR A 22 1.24 1.33 -2.96
C TYR A 22 -0.29 1.44 -3.02
N THR A 23 -0.93 0.57 -3.80
CA THR A 23 -2.39 0.41 -3.75
C THR A 23 -2.75 -0.58 -2.65
N VAL A 24 -3.96 -0.45 -2.11
CA VAL A 24 -4.47 -1.26 -1.01
C VAL A 24 -5.71 -2.02 -1.47
N GLU A 25 -5.73 -3.32 -1.22
CA GLU A 25 -6.90 -4.17 -1.40
C GLU A 25 -7.70 -4.28 -0.10
N ASP A 26 -9.03 -4.27 -0.22
CA ASP A 26 -9.91 -4.44 0.92
C ASP A 26 -9.94 -5.90 1.39
N ASP A 27 -9.21 -6.15 2.47
CA ASP A 27 -9.14 -7.46 3.13
C ASP A 27 -9.55 -7.32 4.60
N LEU A 28 -10.83 -7.58 4.89
CA LEU A 28 -11.38 -7.47 6.25
C LEU A 28 -10.71 -8.42 7.24
N LYS A 29 -10.22 -9.59 6.78
CA LYS A 29 -9.52 -10.54 7.65
C LYS A 29 -8.17 -9.97 8.04
N ALA A 30 -7.40 -9.46 7.08
CA ALA A 30 -6.14 -8.79 7.35
C ALA A 30 -6.32 -7.62 8.32
N GLN A 31 -7.31 -6.77 8.09
CA GLN A 31 -7.61 -5.63 8.95
C GLN A 31 -7.93 -6.04 10.39
N ALA A 32 -8.68 -7.13 10.60
CA ALA A 32 -8.96 -7.68 11.91
C ALA A 32 -7.69 -8.14 12.67
N HIS A 33 -6.61 -8.43 11.96
CA HIS A 33 -5.30 -8.78 12.51
C HIS A 33 -4.32 -7.60 12.55
N GLY A 34 -4.75 -6.36 12.28
CA GLY A 34 -3.87 -5.19 12.21
C GLY A 34 -2.94 -5.19 11.00
N MET A 35 -3.30 -5.94 9.97
CA MET A 35 -2.55 -6.09 8.72
C MET A 35 -3.21 -5.30 7.59
N ILE A 36 -2.42 -4.96 6.58
CA ILE A 36 -2.86 -4.32 5.35
C ILE A 36 -2.39 -5.17 4.16
N ARG A 37 -3.26 -5.36 3.16
CA ARG A 37 -2.92 -5.98 1.89
C ARG A 37 -2.55 -4.89 0.89
N VAL A 38 -1.26 -4.80 0.56
CA VAL A 38 -0.76 -3.85 -0.44
C VAL A 38 -0.36 -4.59 -1.71
N VAL A 39 -0.59 -3.96 -2.85
CA VAL A 39 -0.19 -4.50 -4.15
C VAL A 39 1.07 -3.79 -4.61
N ASP A 40 2.07 -4.57 -5.03
CA ASP A 40 3.31 -4.05 -5.58
C ASP A 40 3.25 -3.89 -7.11
N GLU A 41 4.38 -3.62 -7.75
CA GLU A 41 4.49 -3.39 -9.20
C GLU A 41 4.25 -4.65 -10.04
N SER A 42 4.28 -5.84 -9.43
CA SER A 42 3.94 -7.09 -10.11
C SER A 42 2.43 -7.30 -10.23
N GLY A 43 1.63 -6.51 -9.49
CA GLY A 43 0.18 -6.72 -9.37
C GLY A 43 -0.20 -7.77 -8.31
N GLU A 44 0.76 -8.28 -7.54
CA GLU A 44 0.51 -9.24 -6.47
C GLU A 44 0.27 -8.55 -5.12
N GLY A 45 -0.73 -9.05 -4.38
CA GLY A 45 -1.13 -8.52 -3.08
C GLY A 45 -0.43 -9.23 -1.90
N TYR A 46 0.33 -8.47 -1.11
CA TYR A 46 1.08 -8.96 0.05
C TYR A 46 0.58 -8.35 1.37
N LEU A 47 0.69 -9.12 2.46
CA LEU A 47 0.26 -8.69 3.80
C LEU A 47 1.42 -8.15 4.63
N TYR A 48 1.23 -6.96 5.20
CA TYR A 48 2.19 -6.32 6.11
C TYR A 48 1.47 -5.71 7.32
N PRO A 49 2.18 -5.42 8.42
CA PRO A 49 1.62 -4.66 9.53
C PRO A 49 1.15 -3.26 9.07
N ALA A 50 -0.11 -2.92 9.35
CA ALA A 50 -0.71 -1.67 8.88
C ALA A 50 0.04 -0.42 9.36
N GLN A 51 0.69 -0.48 10.53
CA GLN A 51 1.50 0.61 11.09
C GLN A 51 2.72 1.01 10.24
N MET A 52 3.11 0.22 9.25
CA MET A 52 4.19 0.54 8.31
C MET A 52 3.75 1.54 7.23
N PHE A 53 2.45 1.82 7.18
CA PHE A 53 1.80 2.49 6.07
C PHE A 53 0.99 3.69 6.55
N GLY A 54 1.07 4.79 5.81
CA GLY A 54 0.26 5.99 6.01
C GLY A 54 -0.78 6.11 4.88
N PRO A 55 -2.09 6.12 5.18
CA PRO A 55 -3.11 6.30 4.15
C PRO A 55 -3.00 7.68 3.50
N ILE A 56 -3.21 7.75 2.19
CA ILE A 56 -3.22 9.01 1.45
C ILE A 56 -4.46 9.10 0.57
N ALA A 57 -5.10 10.26 0.59
CA ALA A 57 -6.13 10.62 -0.36
C ALA A 57 -5.46 11.33 -1.55
N LEU A 58 -5.61 10.76 -2.74
CA LEU A 58 -5.14 11.39 -3.97
C LEU A 58 -6.29 12.18 -4.61
N GLN A 59 -5.94 13.24 -5.34
CA GLN A 59 -6.90 13.91 -6.20
C GLN A 59 -7.25 12.98 -7.38
N ASN A 60 -8.51 12.97 -7.80
CA ASN A 60 -8.98 12.10 -8.90
C ASN A 60 -8.11 12.21 -10.16
N THR A 61 -7.63 13.42 -10.51
CA THR A 61 -6.76 13.63 -11.66
C THR A 61 -5.45 12.85 -11.53
N LEU A 62 -4.82 12.89 -10.35
CA LEU A 62 -3.57 12.18 -10.09
C LEU A 62 -3.79 10.66 -10.03
N GLU A 63 -4.88 10.22 -9.42
CA GLU A 63 -5.24 8.80 -9.39
C GLU A 63 -5.39 8.24 -10.81
N SER A 64 -6.11 8.94 -11.69
CA SER A 64 -6.24 8.54 -13.10
C SER A 64 -4.91 8.49 -13.86
N GLN A 65 -3.99 9.43 -13.59
CA GLN A 65 -2.67 9.45 -14.21
C GLN A 65 -1.81 8.27 -13.75
N LEU A 66 -1.87 7.91 -12.47
CA LEU A 66 -1.12 6.78 -11.91
C LEU A 66 -1.62 5.43 -12.43
N LEU A 67 -2.94 5.28 -12.67
CA LEU A 67 -3.52 4.05 -13.21
C LEU A 67 -3.31 3.86 -14.71
N ALA A 68 -2.91 4.91 -15.42
CA ALA A 68 -2.68 4.88 -16.88
C ALA A 68 -1.20 4.68 -17.26
N ALA A 69 -0.30 4.74 -16.28
CA ALA A 69 1.14 4.50 -16.45
C ALA A 69 1.45 3.00 -16.45
#